data_AF-A0A7D5RNQ4-F1
#
_entry.id   AF-A0A7D5RNQ4-F1
#
_cell.length_a   1.000
_cell.length_b   1.000
_cell.length_c   1.000
_cell.angle_alpha   90.00
_cell.angle_beta   90.00
_cell.angle_gamma   90.00
#
_symmetry.space_group_name_H-M   'P 1'
#
loop_
_entity.id
_entity.type
_entity.pdbx_description
1 polymer ?
#
loop_
_entity_poly.entity_id
_entity_poly.type
_entity_poly.pdbx_seq_one_letter_code
_entity_poly.pdbx_strand_id
1 'polypeptide(L)' 'MLPNNRAHTAIRNYPLTAHQLMKKLRLDEGGEMFVWGFSTTKTKHVALCKQLL' A
#
# COMPACT_ATOMS: atom_id res chain seq x y z
N MET A 1 -11.40 -1.80 -7.60
CA MET A 1 -11.52 -1.78 -6.13
C MET A 1 -10.94 -3.08 -5.60
N LEU A 2 -10.30 -3.07 -4.43
CA LEU A 2 -9.70 -4.28 -3.85
C LEU A 2 -10.79 -5.24 -3.34
N PRO A 3 -10.59 -6.57 -3.43
CA PRO A 3 -11.46 -7.52 -2.75
C PRO A 3 -11.47 -7.21 -1.26
N ASN A 4 -12.65 -6.96 -0.68
CA ASN A 4 -12.86 -6.69 0.74
C ASN A 4 -12.13 -5.46 1.31
N ASN A 5 -11.56 -4.57 0.47
CA ASN A 5 -10.73 -3.44 0.90
C ASN A 5 -9.64 -3.80 1.93
N ARG A 6 -9.10 -5.01 1.85
CA ARG A 6 -8.03 -5.50 2.73
C ARG A 6 -6.72 -5.58 1.96
N ALA A 7 -5.65 -5.01 2.51
CA ALA A 7 -4.30 -5.22 1.99
C ALA A 7 -3.23 -5.09 3.08
N HIS A 8 -2.15 -5.84 2.94
CA HIS A 8 -0.92 -5.60 3.69
C HIS A 8 -0.20 -4.36 3.15
N THR A 9 0.16 -3.41 4.02
CA THR A 9 0.76 -2.14 3.58
C THR A 9 2.21 -1.99 4.02
N ALA A 10 3.09 -1.72 3.06
CA ALA A 10 4.52 -1.47 3.29
C ALA A 10 4.95 -0.12 2.72
N ILE A 11 5.99 0.47 3.31
CA ILE A 11 6.51 1.78 2.93
C ILE A 11 8.01 1.70 2.66
N ARG A 12 8.47 2.35 1.58
CA ARG A 12 9.88 2.59 1.32
C ARG A 12 10.13 4.02 0.83
N ASN A 13 10.70 4.87 1.68
CA ASN A 13 10.96 6.28 1.38
C ASN A 13 9.69 7.02 0.89
N TYR A 14 8.60 6.94 1.65
CA TYR A 14 7.33 7.60 1.37
C TYR A 14 6.97 8.54 2.53
N PRO A 15 6.29 9.67 2.30
CA PRO A 15 6.01 10.66 3.35
C PRO A 15 4.96 10.21 4.39
N LEU A 16 4.24 9.12 4.13
CA LEU A 16 3.24 8.56 5.05
C LEU A 16 3.76 7.26 5.65
N THR A 17 3.38 7.00 6.90
CA THR A 17 3.54 5.67 7.50
C THR A 17 2.57 4.66 6.86
N ALA A 18 2.82 3.36 7.04
CA ALA A 18 1.93 2.32 6.52
C ALA A 18 0.49 2.51 7.02
N HIS A 19 0.31 2.78 8.32
CA HIS A 19 -0.99 3.02 8.93
C HIS A 19 -1.69 4.28 8.39
N GLN A 20 -0.95 5.37 8.17
CA GLN A 20 -1.49 6.59 7.56
C GLN A 20 -1.92 6.36 6.10
N LEU A 21 -1.13 5.58 5.34
CA LEU A 21 -1.46 5.21 3.97
C LEU A 21 -2.71 4.33 3.90
N MET A 22 -2.83 3.32 4.78
CA MET A 22 -4.04 2.50 4.91
C MET A 22 -5.27 3.34 5.20
N LYS A 23 -5.20 4.23 6.19
CA LYS A 23 -6.31 5.13 6.54
C LYS A 23 -6.71 6.02 5.37
N LYS A 24 -5.73 6.54 4.61
CA LYS A 24 -5.97 7.36 3.42
C LYS A 24 -6.65 6.56 2.30
N LEU A 25 -6.29 5.30 2.13
CA LEU A 25 -6.85 4.41 1.12
C LEU A 25 -8.13 3.67 1.58
N ARG A 26 -8.55 3.88 2.83
CA ARG A 26 -9.68 3.19 3.47
C ARG A 26 -9.51 1.67 3.41
N LEU A 27 -8.31 1.21 3.75
CA LEU A 27 -7.95 -0.20 3.77
C LEU A 27 -7.86 -0.73 5.20
N ASP A 28 -8.36 -1.95 5.37
CA ASP A 28 -8.13 -2.77 6.55
C ASP A 28 -6.86 -3.61 6.36
N GLU A 29 -6.23 -4.03 7.45
CA GLU A 29 -5.03 -4.87 7.41
C GLU A 29 -5.37 -6.30 6.95
N GLY A 30 -4.48 -6.92 6.17
CA GLY A 30 -4.57 -8.34 5.77
C GLY A 30 -5.01 -8.58 4.32
N GLY A 31 -5.35 -9.82 3.99
CA GLY A 31 -5.80 -10.23 2.65
C GLY A 31 -4.66 -10.69 1.73
N GLU A 32 -4.99 -10.95 0.46
CA GLU A 32 -4.04 -11.51 -0.52
C GLU A 32 -3.19 -10.44 -1.25
N MET A 33 -3.54 -9.18 -1.04
CA MET A 33 -3.01 -8.05 -1.79
C MET A 33 -2.06 -7.23 -0.92
N PHE A 34 -1.06 -6.65 -1.57
CA PHE A 34 -0.05 -5.82 -0.92
C PHE A 34 -0.07 -4.41 -1.53
N VAL A 35 0.00 -3.40 -0.68
CA VAL A 35 0.11 -2.00 -1.07
C VAL A 35 1.49 -1.48 -0.69
N TRP A 36 2.21 -0.93 -1.66
CA TRP A 36 3.53 -0.37 -1.46
C TRP A 36 3.53 1.13 -1.72
N GLY A 37 3.79 1.92 -0.68
CA GLY A 37 4.09 3.34 -0.82
C GLY A 37 5.59 3.57 -1.00
N PHE A 38 6.01 4.16 -2.11
CA PHE A 38 7.42 4.48 -2.34
C PHE A 38 7.61 5.74 -3.17
N SER A 39 8.77 6.37 -3.08
CA SER A 39 9.11 7.53 -3.91
C SER A 39 10.27 7.21 -4.85
N THR A 40 10.15 7.66 -6.09
CA THR A 40 11.27 7.80 -7.03
C THR A 40 11.88 9.19 -6.90
N THR A 41 12.95 9.47 -7.65
CA THR A 41 13.59 10.80 -7.67
C THR A 41 12.67 11.93 -8.11
N LYS A 42 11.58 11.62 -8.82
CA LYS A 42 10.66 12.64 -9.38
C LYS A 42 9.28 12.60 -8.75
N THR A 43 8.79 11.44 -8.31
CA THR A 43 7.38 11.28 -7.95
C THR A 43 7.15 10.25 -6.84
N LYS A 44 5.99 10.33 -6.21
CA LYS A 44 5.52 9.40 -5.17
C LYS A 44 4.53 8.43 -5.78
N HIS A 45 4.70 7.15 -5.50
CA HIS A 45 3.91 6.06 -6.06
C HIS A 45 3.24 5.25 -4.95
N VAL A 46 2.07 4.72 -5.29
CA VAL A 46 1.41 3.66 -4.53
C VAL A 46 1.16 2.53 -5.52
N ALA A 47 1.83 1.41 -5.32
CA ALA A 47 1.67 0.21 -6.15
C ALA A 47 0.78 -0.80 -5.44
N LEU A 48 -0.07 -1.45 -6.25
CA LEU A 48 -0.84 -2.60 -5.82
C LEU A 48 -0.18 -3.87 -6.37
N CYS A 49 0.17 -4.77 -5.46
CA CYS A 49 0.93 -5.98 -5.74
C CYS A 49 0.15 -7.21 -5.30
N LYS A 50 0.37 -8.33 -5.99
CA LYS A 50 -0.03 -9.65 -5.55
C LYS A 50 1.23 -10.48 -5.28
N GLN A 51 1.21 -11.29 -4.24
CA GLN A 51 2.27 -12.25 -3.99
C GLN A 51 2.33 -13.25 -5.17
N LEU A 52 3.54 -13.45 -5.72
CA LEU A 52 3.73 -14.28 -6.91
C LEU A 52 3.86 -15.78 -6.59
N LEU A 53 4.22 -16.14 -5.35
CA LEU A 53 4.47 -17.50 -4.89
C LEU A 53 4.06 -17.65 -3.42
#